data_AF-A0A957Z0U8-F1
#
_entry.id   AF-A0A957Z0U8-F1
#
_cell.length_a   1.000
_cell.length_b   1.000
_cell.length_c   1.000
_cell.angle_alpha   90.00
_cell.angle_beta   90.00
_cell.angle_gamma   90.00
#
_symmetry.space_group_name_H-M   'P 1'
#
loop_
_entity.id
_entity.type
_entity.pdbx_description
1 polymer ?
#
loop_
_entity_poly.entity_id
_entity_poly.type
_entity_poly.pdbx_seq_one_letter_code
_entity_poly.pdbx_strand_id
1 'polypeptide(L)'
;VSDLFVTHYALLHPLLAGCIGLALGVFFDDPPGQPMDGGVTRRAKINWPQLAQWVAGGILIIWLVGDLTASSRYHAALTRSGGLAGHSDGSYKLAYYLRYNGLGAPVALDWGFDAPIRYLSQGTVAPIELFGYASPAAPDPDFAQRLALFVPNPDNVYLLHPDGQTAFHGRREQFFAQAAAAGFTPQLEAEFSQRDGAPLAEIWRLHKP
;
A
#
# COMPACT_ATOMS: atom_id res chain seq x y z
N VAL A 1 -4.66 -5.47 -0.77
CA VAL A 1 -3.21 -5.56 -1.09
C VAL A 1 -2.52 -4.56 -0.18
N SER A 2 -1.61 -5.00 0.71
CA SER A 2 -0.99 -4.11 1.71
C SER A 2 -0.07 -3.07 1.07
N ASP A 3 -0.27 -1.77 1.33
CA ASP A 3 0.66 -0.71 0.90
C ASP A 3 2.07 -0.82 1.52
N LEU A 4 2.27 -1.77 2.45
CA LEU A 4 3.61 -2.26 2.81
C LEU A 4 4.42 -2.71 1.59
N PHE A 5 3.80 -3.08 0.46
CA PHE A 5 4.54 -3.50 -0.74
C PHE A 5 5.47 -2.40 -1.29
N VAL A 6 5.14 -1.12 -1.17
CA VAL A 6 5.97 -0.03 -1.73
C VAL A 6 7.31 0.09 -1.00
N THR A 7 7.37 -0.15 0.31
CA THR A 7 8.63 -0.16 1.07
C THR A 7 9.48 -1.40 0.77
N HIS A 8 8.88 -2.54 0.42
CA HIS A 8 9.64 -3.73 0.03
C HIS A 8 10.36 -3.56 -1.30
N TYR A 9 9.76 -2.85 -2.27
CA TYR A 9 10.44 -2.54 -3.53
C TYR A 9 11.66 -1.62 -3.33
N ALA A 10 11.64 -0.75 -2.33
CA ALA A 10 12.78 0.11 -2.00
C ALA A 10 13.94 -0.67 -1.35
N LEU A 11 13.64 -1.72 -0.57
CA LEU A 11 14.66 -2.52 0.14
C LEU A 11 15.23 -3.69 -0.68
N LEU A 12 14.47 -4.22 -1.65
CA LEU A 12 14.92 -5.33 -2.50
C LEU A 12 16.02 -4.93 -3.49
N HIS A 13 16.00 -3.69 -4.01
CA HIS A 13 16.96 -3.24 -5.02
C HIS A 13 18.40 -3.11 -4.49
N PRO A 14 18.68 -2.51 -3.31
CA PRO A 14 20.03 -2.49 -2.75
C PRO A 14 20.56 -3.88 -2.43
N LEU A 15 19.71 -4.78 -1.92
CA LEU A 15 20.11 -6.14 -1.54
C LEU A 15 20.51 -6.97 -2.76
N LEU A 16 19.75 -6.89 -3.86
CA LEU A 16 20.05 -7.62 -5.09
C LEU A 16 21.39 -7.17 -5.69
N ALA A 17 21.64 -5.85 -5.73
CA ALA A 17 22.91 -5.31 -6.20
C ALA A 17 24.09 -5.68 -5.28
N GLY A 18 23.88 -5.67 -3.95
CA GLY A 18 24.85 -6.15 -2.98
C GLY A 18 25.21 -7.62 -3.18
N CYS A 19 24.22 -8.49 -3.37
CA CYS A 19 24.43 -9.91 -3.65
C CYS A 19 25.16 -10.15 -4.97
N ILE A 20 24.82 -9.41 -6.03
CA ILE A 20 25.49 -9.52 -7.32
C ILE A 20 26.94 -9.01 -7.23
N GLY A 21 27.17 -7.89 -6.52
CA GLY A 21 28.52 -7.37 -6.28
C GLY A 21 29.41 -8.34 -5.51
N LEU A 22 28.87 -8.97 -4.46
CA LEU A 22 29.58 -10.01 -3.70
C LEU A 22 29.86 -11.25 -4.54
N ALA A 23 28.89 -11.72 -5.33
CA ALA A 23 29.06 -12.87 -6.21
C ALA A 23 30.14 -12.63 -7.27
N LEU A 24 30.19 -11.43 -7.86
CA LEU A 24 31.25 -11.04 -8.79
C LEU A 24 32.61 -10.94 -8.09
N GLY A 25 32.67 -10.36 -6.88
CA GLY A 25 33.90 -10.28 -6.10
C GLY A 25 34.54 -11.66 -5.86
N VAL A 26 33.73 -12.65 -5.44
CA VAL A 26 34.19 -14.03 -5.24
C VAL A 26 34.64 -14.69 -6.54
N PHE A 27 33.96 -14.43 -7.66
CA PHE A 27 34.29 -15.03 -8.95
C PHE A 27 35.57 -14.46 -9.59
N PHE A 28 35.97 -13.24 -9.19
CA PHE A 28 37.15 -12.55 -9.75
C PHE A 28 38.39 -12.57 -8.86
N ASP A 29 38.28 -13.01 -7.60
CA ASP A 29 39.42 -13.19 -6.70
C ASP A 29 40.18 -14.52 -6.88
N ASP A 30 39.75 -15.40 -7.80
CA ASP A 30 40.52 -16.61 -8.14
C ASP A 30 41.72 -16.25 -9.03
N PRO A 31 42.98 -16.41 -8.56
CA PRO A 31 44.15 -16.12 -9.37
C PRO A 31 44.27 -17.15 -10.50
N PRO A 32 44.64 -16.75 -11.73
CA PRO A 32 44.84 -17.69 -12.82
C PRO A 32 45.96 -18.68 -12.45
N GLY A 33 45.61 -19.97 -12.37
CA GLY A 33 46.54 -21.06 -12.10
C GLY A 33 47.76 -21.03 -13.02
N GLN A 34 48.93 -21.37 -12.45
CA GLN A 34 50.21 -21.37 -13.15
C GLN A 34 50.16 -22.21 -14.44
N PRO A 35 50.78 -21.76 -15.54
CA PRO A 35 50.72 -22.48 -16.80
C PRO A 35 51.56 -23.77 -16.73
N MET A 36 50.94 -24.91 -17.04
CA MET A 36 51.67 -26.12 -17.41
C MET A 36 52.11 -26.03 -18.88
N ASP A 37 53.35 -26.41 -19.13
CA ASP A 37 54.05 -26.34 -20.41
C ASP A 37 53.35 -27.11 -21.55
N GLY A 38 53.36 -26.47 -22.73
CA GLY A 38 53.34 -27.16 -24.03
C GLY A 38 52.00 -27.17 -24.78
N GLY A 39 51.98 -26.52 -25.95
CA GLY A 39 51.08 -26.89 -27.05
C GLY A 39 50.02 -25.86 -27.43
N VAL A 40 50.30 -25.16 -28.53
CA VAL A 40 49.42 -24.36 -29.41
C VAL A 40 47.91 -24.48 -29.13
N THR A 41 47.32 -23.42 -28.57
CA THR A 41 45.95 -23.00 -28.91
C THR A 41 45.90 -21.47 -28.99
N ARG A 42 45.61 -20.92 -30.17
CA ARG A 42 45.18 -19.51 -30.31
C ARG A 42 43.74 -19.41 -29.83
N ARG A 43 43.49 -19.67 -28.53
CA ARG A 43 42.26 -19.23 -27.88
C ARG A 43 42.34 -17.71 -27.83
N ALA A 44 41.33 -17.02 -28.37
CA ALA A 44 41.17 -15.60 -28.14
C ALA A 44 41.30 -15.38 -26.62
N LYS A 45 42.38 -14.72 -26.19
CA LYS A 45 42.57 -14.36 -24.78
C LYS A 45 41.50 -13.32 -24.50
N ILE A 46 40.31 -13.79 -24.15
CA ILE A 46 39.28 -12.94 -23.58
C ILE A 46 39.96 -12.32 -22.36
N ASN A 47 40.11 -10.99 -22.38
CA ASN A 47 40.55 -10.24 -21.21
C ASN A 47 39.42 -10.31 -20.19
N TRP A 48 39.33 -11.45 -19.51
CA TRP A 48 38.41 -11.74 -18.43
C TRP A 48 38.30 -10.59 -17.41
N PRO A 49 39.38 -9.91 -16.96
CA PRO A 49 39.24 -8.76 -16.07
C PRO A 49 38.54 -7.56 -16.74
N GLN A 50 38.69 -7.38 -18.04
CA GLN A 50 38.03 -6.30 -18.77
C GLN A 50 36.54 -6.62 -18.98
N LEU A 51 36.21 -7.86 -19.37
CA LEU A 51 34.82 -8.32 -19.47
C LEU A 51 34.10 -8.24 -18.11
N ALA A 52 34.79 -8.62 -17.03
CA ALA A 52 34.33 -8.48 -15.65
C ALA A 52 33.96 -7.04 -15.30
N GLN A 53 34.85 -6.09 -15.61
CA GLN A 53 34.62 -4.66 -15.39
C GLN A 53 33.42 -4.15 -16.19
N TRP A 54 33.26 -4.58 -17.45
CA TRP A 54 32.10 -4.21 -18.26
C TRP A 54 30.78 -4.77 -17.70
N VAL A 55 30.78 -6.03 -17.26
CA VAL A 55 29.60 -6.67 -16.65
C VAL A 55 29.24 -5.98 -15.33
N ALA A 56 30.22 -5.76 -14.45
CA ALA A 56 30.03 -5.05 -13.20
C ALA A 56 29.53 -3.61 -13.42
N GLY A 57 30.13 -2.90 -14.38
CA GLY A 57 29.70 -1.56 -14.78
C GLY A 57 28.27 -1.55 -15.33
N GLY A 58 27.91 -2.53 -16.17
CA GLY A 58 26.55 -2.69 -16.68
C GLY A 58 25.52 -2.93 -15.57
N ILE A 59 25.83 -3.79 -14.60
CA ILE A 59 24.96 -4.05 -13.44
C ILE A 59 24.81 -2.80 -12.59
N LEU A 60 25.89 -2.06 -12.34
CA LEU A 60 25.87 -0.81 -11.58
C LEU A 60 24.99 0.25 -12.27
N ILE A 61 25.09 0.36 -13.61
CA ILE A 61 24.25 1.28 -14.39
C ILE A 61 22.78 0.87 -14.30
N ILE A 62 22.46 -0.42 -14.44
CA ILE A 62 21.08 -0.92 -14.30
C ILE A 62 20.53 -0.61 -12.90
N TRP A 63 21.33 -0.84 -11.85
CA TRP A 63 20.96 -0.51 -10.48
C TRP A 63 20.70 0.99 -10.30
N LEU A 64 21.63 1.83 -10.76
CA LEU A 64 21.53 3.28 -10.64
C LEU A 64 20.29 3.82 -11.38
N VAL A 65 20.02 3.32 -12.59
CA VAL A 65 18.82 3.69 -13.36
C VAL A 65 17.55 3.24 -12.64
N GLY A 66 17.54 2.03 -12.07
CA GLY A 66 16.44 1.52 -11.26
C GLY A 66 16.15 2.40 -10.05
N ASP A 67 17.20 2.75 -9.29
CA ASP A 67 17.11 3.60 -8.10
C ASP A 67 16.63 5.02 -8.43
N LEU A 68 17.23 5.66 -9.44
CA LEU A 68 16.80 6.99 -9.90
C LEU A 68 15.35 7.00 -10.39
N THR A 69 14.92 5.95 -11.09
CA THR A 69 13.54 5.81 -11.56
C THR A 69 12.58 5.64 -10.39
N ALA A 70 12.90 4.79 -9.41
CA ALA A 70 12.09 4.60 -8.22
C ALA A 70 11.98 5.90 -7.40
N SER A 71 13.11 6.57 -7.16
CA SER A 71 13.16 7.86 -6.48
C SER A 71 12.33 8.93 -7.18
N SER A 72 12.43 9.01 -8.51
CA SER A 72 11.64 9.96 -9.32
C SER A 72 10.15 9.68 -9.26
N ARG A 73 9.75 8.40 -9.34
CA ARG A 73 8.34 7.98 -9.21
C ARG A 73 7.78 8.29 -7.83
N TYR A 74 8.58 8.05 -6.79
CA TYR A 74 8.19 8.36 -5.41
C TYR A 74 8.00 9.86 -5.21
N HIS A 75 8.93 10.67 -5.73
CA HIS A 75 8.81 12.13 -5.66
C HIS A 75 7.60 12.65 -6.46
N ALA A 76 7.31 12.05 -7.62
CA ALA A 76 6.12 12.37 -8.40
C ALA A 76 4.82 12.01 -7.65
N ALA A 77 4.75 10.86 -6.98
CA ALA A 77 3.61 10.47 -6.16
C ALA A 77 3.41 11.44 -4.97
N LEU A 78 4.49 11.79 -4.25
CA LEU A 78 4.43 12.80 -3.18
C LEU A 78 3.96 14.17 -3.69
N THR A 79 4.37 14.57 -4.89
CA THR A 79 3.97 15.84 -5.48
C THR A 79 2.47 15.84 -5.83
N ARG A 80 1.97 14.74 -6.43
CA ARG A 80 0.58 14.62 -6.89
C ARG A 80 -0.42 14.45 -5.76
N SER A 81 -0.17 13.54 -4.82
CA SER A 81 -1.14 13.10 -3.80
C SER A 81 -0.61 13.21 -2.37
N GLY A 82 0.57 13.81 -2.15
CA GLY A 82 1.18 13.94 -0.81
C GLY A 82 1.64 12.61 -0.18
N GLY A 83 1.55 11.50 -0.94
CA GLY A 83 1.72 10.12 -0.52
C GLY A 83 0.87 9.20 -1.41
N LEU A 84 0.73 7.91 -1.12
CA LEU A 84 -0.09 6.99 -1.93
C LEU A 84 -1.18 6.34 -1.06
N ALA A 85 -2.40 6.26 -1.60
CA ALA A 85 -3.53 5.52 -1.03
C ALA A 85 -3.72 5.77 0.48
N GLY A 86 -3.55 4.75 1.33
CA GLY A 86 -3.74 4.84 2.79
C GLY A 86 -2.73 5.76 3.51
N HIS A 87 -1.76 6.29 2.78
CA HIS A 87 -0.74 7.23 3.26
C HIS A 87 -0.70 8.54 2.45
N SER A 88 -1.77 8.87 1.73
CA SER A 88 -1.94 10.14 1.00
C SER A 88 -2.39 11.30 1.89
N ASP A 89 -2.35 12.53 1.36
CA ASP A 89 -2.87 13.72 2.06
C ASP A 89 -4.36 13.60 2.44
N GLY A 90 -5.14 12.84 1.66
CA GLY A 90 -6.53 12.50 1.98
C GLY A 90 -6.66 11.75 3.32
N SER A 91 -5.73 10.85 3.63
CA SER A 91 -5.75 10.07 4.89
C SER A 91 -5.47 10.96 6.11
N TYR A 92 -4.60 11.97 5.95
CA TYR A 92 -4.37 13.00 6.97
C TYR A 92 -5.64 13.82 7.20
N LYS A 93 -6.28 14.30 6.13
CA LYS A 93 -7.53 15.07 6.22
C LYS A 93 -8.63 14.28 6.95
N LEU A 94 -8.81 13.00 6.58
CA LEU A 94 -9.76 12.11 7.23
C LEU A 94 -9.45 11.92 8.72
N ALA A 95 -8.22 11.57 9.07
CA ALA A 95 -7.83 11.34 10.46
C ALA A 95 -7.99 12.60 11.32
N TYR A 96 -7.63 13.78 10.78
CA TYR A 96 -7.83 15.05 11.47
C TYR A 96 -9.31 15.40 11.62
N TYR A 97 -10.12 15.19 10.58
CA TYR A 97 -11.55 15.42 10.65
C TYR A 97 -12.18 14.58 11.76
N LEU A 98 -11.89 13.27 11.79
CA LEU A 98 -12.41 12.38 12.82
C LEU A 98 -11.97 12.82 14.23
N ARG A 99 -10.68 13.13 14.41
CA ARG A 99 -10.11 13.56 15.69
C ARG A 99 -10.74 14.86 16.20
N TYR A 100 -10.84 15.88 15.36
CA TYR A 100 -11.26 17.21 15.79
C TYR A 100 -12.78 17.41 15.78
N ASN A 101 -13.56 16.48 15.23
CA ASN A 101 -15.02 16.46 15.33
C ASN A 101 -15.56 15.45 16.36
N GLY A 102 -14.69 14.89 17.22
CA GLY A 102 -15.11 13.98 18.29
C GLY A 102 -15.59 12.60 17.82
N LEU A 103 -15.22 12.19 16.61
CA LEU A 103 -15.61 10.91 16.01
C LEU A 103 -14.59 9.83 16.38
N GLY A 104 -14.56 9.46 17.67
CA GLY A 104 -13.50 8.63 18.26
C GLY A 104 -13.53 7.16 17.87
N ALA A 105 -14.68 6.59 17.50
CA ALA A 105 -14.80 5.17 17.18
C ALA A 105 -15.69 4.92 15.94
N PRO A 106 -15.27 5.39 14.76
CA PRO A 106 -16.06 5.24 13.54
C PRO A 106 -16.09 3.76 13.09
N VAL A 107 -17.20 3.31 12.51
CA VAL A 107 -17.38 1.93 12.05
C VAL A 107 -16.80 1.78 10.65
N ALA A 108 -15.67 1.07 10.51
CA ALA A 108 -15.02 0.84 9.23
C ALA A 108 -15.60 -0.38 8.51
N LEU A 109 -16.21 -0.15 7.34
CA LEU A 109 -16.87 -1.19 6.54
C LEU A 109 -15.98 -1.73 5.41
N ASP A 110 -14.72 -1.30 5.37
CA ASP A 110 -13.72 -1.80 4.44
C ASP A 110 -12.32 -1.74 5.07
N TRP A 111 -11.38 -2.46 4.47
CA TRP A 111 -10.00 -2.53 4.93
C TRP A 111 -9.20 -1.28 4.55
N GLY A 112 -8.24 -0.89 5.41
CA GLY A 112 -7.31 0.20 5.13
C GLY A 112 -7.53 1.48 5.93
N PHE A 113 -8.56 1.54 6.78
CA PHE A 113 -8.86 2.71 7.61
C PHE A 113 -8.15 2.72 8.96
N ASP A 114 -8.17 1.62 9.72
CA ASP A 114 -7.77 1.62 11.13
C ASP A 114 -6.32 2.06 11.35
N ALA A 115 -5.36 1.38 10.71
CA ALA A 115 -3.94 1.65 10.92
C ALA A 115 -3.54 3.13 10.67
N PRO A 116 -3.84 3.74 9.50
CA PRO A 116 -3.47 5.14 9.27
C PRO A 116 -4.24 6.10 10.16
N ILE A 117 -5.54 5.92 10.37
CA ILE A 117 -6.34 6.81 11.24
C ILE A 117 -5.83 6.75 12.68
N ARG A 118 -5.62 5.56 13.22
CA ARG A 118 -5.14 5.38 14.60
C ARG A 118 -3.75 5.98 14.79
N TYR A 119 -2.85 5.78 13.83
CA TYR A 119 -1.51 6.37 13.88
C TYR A 119 -1.56 7.91 13.83
N LEU A 120 -2.24 8.48 12.83
CA LEU A 120 -2.29 9.93 12.60
C LEU A 120 -3.09 10.68 13.68
N SER A 121 -4.08 10.02 14.28
CA SER A 121 -4.81 10.55 15.43
C SER A 121 -4.08 10.35 16.75
N GLN A 122 -2.90 9.72 16.78
CA GLN A 122 -2.18 9.37 18.01
C GLN A 122 -3.03 8.51 18.96
N GLY A 123 -3.85 7.63 18.40
CA GLY A 123 -4.73 6.72 19.14
C GLY A 123 -6.02 7.36 19.67
N THR A 124 -6.28 8.65 19.44
CA THR A 124 -7.54 9.28 19.89
C THR A 124 -8.74 8.84 19.06
N VAL A 125 -8.51 8.33 17.84
CA VAL A 125 -9.52 7.72 16.99
C VAL A 125 -9.15 6.25 16.79
N ALA A 126 -10.07 5.35 17.16
CA ALA A 126 -9.94 3.91 17.05
C ALA A 126 -11.11 3.35 16.22
N PRO A 127 -10.96 3.26 14.88
CA PRO A 127 -11.96 2.66 14.03
C PRO A 127 -12.31 1.22 14.43
N ILE A 128 -13.58 0.87 14.30
CA ILE A 128 -14.08 -0.49 14.54
C ILE A 128 -14.14 -1.20 13.19
N GLU A 129 -13.22 -2.12 12.93
CA GLU A 129 -13.21 -2.90 11.69
C GLU A 129 -14.32 -3.96 11.68
N LEU A 130 -15.34 -3.75 10.85
CA LEU A 130 -16.51 -4.63 10.80
C LEU A 130 -16.53 -5.58 9.59
N PHE A 131 -15.79 -5.23 8.53
CA PHE A 131 -15.84 -5.87 7.20
C PHE A 131 -15.52 -7.37 7.19
N GLY A 132 -14.70 -7.84 8.14
CA GLY A 132 -14.30 -9.24 8.29
C GLY A 132 -13.29 -9.73 7.25
N TYR A 133 -12.38 -10.62 7.65
CA TYR A 133 -11.26 -11.08 6.83
C TYR A 133 -11.53 -12.37 6.03
N ALA A 134 -12.74 -12.94 6.10
CA ALA A 134 -13.03 -14.25 5.52
C ALA A 134 -12.87 -14.30 3.99
N SER A 135 -13.29 -13.24 3.28
CA SER A 135 -13.16 -13.15 1.82
C SER A 135 -13.20 -11.69 1.35
N PRO A 136 -12.30 -11.28 0.43
CA PRO A 136 -12.37 -9.98 -0.23
C PRO A 136 -13.49 -9.90 -1.27
N ALA A 137 -13.97 -11.03 -1.79
CA ALA A 137 -14.95 -11.04 -2.89
C ALA A 137 -16.39 -10.85 -2.41
N ALA A 138 -16.71 -11.27 -1.18
CA ALA A 138 -18.07 -11.19 -0.63
C ALA A 138 -18.07 -11.19 0.91
N PRO A 139 -19.08 -10.56 1.55
CA PRO A 139 -19.26 -10.58 3.00
C PRO A 139 -19.46 -11.99 3.51
N ASP A 140 -18.91 -12.26 4.70
CA ASP A 140 -19.22 -13.50 5.41
C ASP A 140 -20.68 -13.50 5.90
N PRO A 141 -21.26 -14.69 6.17
CA PRO A 141 -22.68 -14.82 6.53
C PRO A 141 -23.10 -14.00 7.75
N ASP A 142 -22.16 -13.72 8.66
CA ASP A 142 -22.45 -13.05 9.93
C ASP A 142 -22.28 -11.52 9.83
N PHE A 143 -21.80 -10.97 8.71
CA PHE A 143 -21.58 -9.53 8.55
C PHE A 143 -22.85 -8.71 8.79
N ALA A 144 -24.00 -9.14 8.25
CA ALA A 144 -25.28 -8.45 8.46
C ALA A 144 -25.65 -8.38 9.94
N GLN A 145 -25.43 -9.48 10.68
CA GLN A 145 -25.77 -9.56 12.09
C GLN A 145 -24.85 -8.64 12.90
N ARG A 146 -23.57 -8.58 12.56
CA ARG A 146 -22.63 -7.63 13.17
C ARG A 146 -23.01 -6.19 12.90
N LEU A 147 -23.36 -5.85 11.65
CA LEU A 147 -23.79 -4.50 11.27
C LEU A 147 -25.08 -4.07 11.97
N ALA A 148 -26.01 -5.01 12.20
CA ALA A 148 -27.27 -4.74 12.89
C ALA A 148 -27.07 -4.19 14.31
N LEU A 149 -25.94 -4.48 14.95
CA LEU A 149 -25.62 -3.97 16.29
C LEU A 149 -25.30 -2.48 16.30
N PHE A 150 -24.86 -1.92 15.17
CA PHE A 150 -24.44 -0.52 15.05
C PHE A 150 -25.54 0.37 14.46
N VAL A 151 -26.37 -0.16 13.55
CA VAL A 151 -27.43 0.59 12.85
C VAL A 151 -28.36 1.41 13.77
N PRO A 152 -28.82 0.89 14.94
CA PRO A 152 -29.79 1.61 15.76
C PRO A 152 -29.25 2.88 16.45
N ASN A 153 -27.93 3.03 16.57
CA ASN A 153 -27.34 4.19 17.25
C ASN A 153 -27.10 5.34 16.25
N PRO A 154 -27.83 6.47 16.35
CA PRO A 154 -27.69 7.60 15.43
C PRO A 154 -26.35 8.34 15.56
N ASP A 155 -25.63 8.15 16.67
CA ASP A 155 -24.32 8.78 16.89
C ASP A 155 -23.20 8.06 16.13
N ASN A 156 -23.46 6.85 15.62
CA ASN A 156 -22.49 6.11 14.84
C ASN A 156 -22.25 6.77 13.48
N VAL A 157 -20.97 6.84 13.11
CA VAL A 157 -20.52 7.16 11.76
C VAL A 157 -19.90 5.93 11.11
N TYR A 158 -20.07 5.82 9.80
CA TYR A 158 -19.60 4.69 9.00
C TYR A 158 -18.56 5.18 8.00
N LEU A 159 -17.41 4.51 7.96
CA LEU A 159 -16.34 4.75 6.99
C LEU A 159 -16.47 3.76 5.84
N LEU A 160 -16.58 4.30 4.64
CA LEU A 160 -16.65 3.52 3.41
C LEU A 160 -15.62 4.06 2.41
N HIS A 161 -15.04 3.17 1.61
CA HIS A 161 -14.43 3.61 0.35
C HIS A 161 -15.54 3.99 -0.64
N PRO A 162 -15.27 4.98 -1.51
CA PRO A 162 -16.11 5.26 -2.67
C PRO A 162 -16.34 4.02 -3.53
N ASP A 163 -17.42 4.04 -4.31
CA ASP A 163 -17.73 2.94 -5.23
C ASP A 163 -16.56 2.69 -6.21
N GLY A 164 -16.33 1.41 -6.54
CA GLY A 164 -15.20 0.97 -7.36
C GLY A 164 -13.82 1.01 -6.69
N GLN A 165 -13.70 1.50 -5.45
CA GLN A 165 -12.44 1.57 -4.72
C GLN A 165 -12.39 0.68 -3.47
N THR A 166 -13.35 -0.25 -3.35
CA THR A 166 -13.41 -1.15 -2.21
C THR A 166 -12.35 -2.24 -2.27
N ALA A 167 -11.73 -2.54 -1.13
CA ALA A 167 -10.83 -3.69 -0.99
C ALA A 167 -11.62 -4.98 -0.68
N PHE A 168 -12.70 -4.87 0.09
CA PHE A 168 -13.65 -5.93 0.40
C PHE A 168 -15.02 -5.62 -0.21
N HIS A 169 -15.34 -6.34 -1.28
CA HIS A 169 -16.56 -6.13 -2.05
C HIS A 169 -17.82 -6.59 -1.29
N GLY A 170 -18.97 -5.97 -1.61
CA GLY A 170 -20.28 -6.35 -1.08
C GLY A 170 -20.68 -5.67 0.25
N ARG A 171 -19.72 -5.11 1.01
CA ARG A 171 -20.01 -4.51 2.33
C ARG A 171 -20.71 -3.16 2.22
N ARG A 172 -20.32 -2.34 1.23
CA ARG A 172 -20.96 -1.06 0.91
C ARG A 172 -22.43 -1.26 0.55
N GLU A 173 -22.68 -2.17 -0.36
CA GLU A 173 -24.02 -2.48 -0.87
C GLU A 173 -24.90 -3.02 0.25
N GLN A 174 -24.35 -3.94 1.06
CA GLN A 174 -25.06 -4.51 2.19
C GLN A 174 -25.36 -3.48 3.28
N PHE A 175 -24.49 -2.50 3.51
CA PHE A 175 -24.76 -1.39 4.42
C PHE A 175 -25.97 -0.57 3.99
N PHE A 176 -26.01 -0.12 2.73
CA PHE A 176 -27.14 0.63 2.22
C PHE A 176 -28.44 -0.20 2.22
N ALA A 177 -28.37 -1.46 1.81
CA ALA A 177 -29.52 -2.36 1.83
C ALA A 177 -30.05 -2.58 3.25
N GLN A 178 -29.16 -2.75 4.24
CA GLN A 178 -29.54 -2.98 5.63
C GLN A 178 -30.09 -1.72 6.30
N ALA A 179 -29.51 -0.55 6.02
CA ALA A 179 -30.06 0.72 6.48
C ALA A 179 -31.48 0.93 5.97
N ALA A 180 -31.70 0.71 4.67
CA ALA A 180 -33.04 0.82 4.06
C ALA A 180 -34.03 -0.19 4.66
N ALA A 181 -33.63 -1.45 4.83
CA ALA A 181 -34.46 -2.49 5.44
C ALA A 181 -34.83 -2.19 6.90
N ALA A 182 -33.97 -1.47 7.62
CA ALA A 182 -34.21 -1.03 8.99
C ALA A 182 -34.95 0.32 9.07
N GLY A 183 -35.35 0.91 7.94
CA GLY A 183 -36.09 2.18 7.88
C GLY A 183 -35.24 3.41 8.15
N PHE A 184 -33.92 3.33 7.93
CA PHE A 184 -33.02 4.47 8.02
C PHE A 184 -32.67 5.02 6.63
N THR A 185 -32.41 6.32 6.57
CA THR A 185 -31.88 7.03 5.41
C THR A 185 -30.39 7.29 5.61
N PRO A 186 -29.52 6.68 4.77
CA PRO A 186 -28.10 7.00 4.74
C PRO A 186 -27.87 8.41 4.21
N GLN A 187 -27.11 9.21 4.96
CA GLN A 187 -26.69 10.54 4.58
C GLN A 187 -25.16 10.59 4.54
N LEU A 188 -24.63 11.05 3.40
CA LEU A 188 -23.23 11.34 3.23
C LEU A 188 -22.91 12.65 3.97
N GLU A 189 -22.03 12.59 4.97
CA GLU A 189 -21.64 13.77 5.75
C GLU A 189 -20.39 14.45 5.18
N ALA A 190 -19.44 13.64 4.73
CA ALA A 190 -18.16 14.15 4.23
C ALA A 190 -17.54 13.16 3.25
N GLU A 191 -16.87 13.71 2.24
CA GLU A 191 -16.00 12.98 1.32
C GLU A 191 -14.58 13.49 1.45
N PHE A 192 -13.63 12.58 1.32
CA PHE A 192 -12.21 12.87 1.38
C PHE A 192 -11.57 12.39 0.09
N SER A 193 -10.84 13.29 -0.55
CA SER A 193 -10.06 13.02 -1.75
C SER A 193 -8.60 13.39 -1.54
N GLN A 194 -7.75 12.77 -2.34
CA GLN A 194 -6.35 13.11 -2.47
C GLN A 194 -6.21 14.47 -3.16
N ARG A 195 -5.02 15.06 -3.08
CA ARG A 195 -4.71 16.35 -3.72
C ARG A 195 -4.97 16.37 -5.23
N ASP A 196 -4.83 15.25 -5.91
CA ASP A 196 -5.11 15.10 -7.34
C ASP A 196 -6.60 14.87 -7.67
N GLY A 197 -7.46 14.87 -6.65
CA GLY A 197 -8.90 14.66 -6.79
C GLY A 197 -9.33 13.20 -6.75
N ALA A 198 -8.41 12.23 -6.67
CA ALA A 198 -8.78 10.82 -6.52
C ALA A 198 -9.58 10.64 -5.21
N PRO A 199 -10.80 10.07 -5.25
CA PRO A 199 -11.60 9.94 -4.04
C PRO A 199 -10.99 8.84 -3.16
N LEU A 200 -11.05 9.01 -1.85
CA LEU A 200 -10.37 8.13 -0.89
C LEU A 200 -11.36 7.53 0.12
N ALA A 201 -12.21 8.35 0.72
CA ALA A 201 -13.07 7.89 1.80
C ALA A 201 -14.36 8.71 1.88
N GLU A 202 -15.39 8.10 2.43
CA GLU A 202 -16.68 8.69 2.70
C GLU A 202 -17.07 8.44 4.16
N ILE A 203 -17.66 9.45 4.80
CA ILE A 203 -18.29 9.34 6.11
C ILE A 203 -19.79 9.40 5.92
N TRP A 204 -20.48 8.38 6.43
CA TRP A 204 -21.93 8.26 6.37
C TRP A 204 -22.54 8.23 7.77
N ARG A 205 -23.75 8.78 7.89
CA ARG A 205 -24.64 8.59 9.03
C ARG A 205 -25.98 8.02 8.61
N LEU A 206 -26.64 7.37 9.56
CA LEU A 206 -27.99 6.86 9.38
C LEU A 206 -28.96 7.73 10.16
N HIS A 207 -29.96 8.26 9.47
CA HIS A 207 -31.02 9.07 10.07
C HIS A 207 -32.35 8.33 9.98
N LYS A 208 -33.20 8.50 11.00
CA LYS A 208 -34.60 8.12 10.84
C LYS A 208 -35.31 9.19 10.00
N PRO A 209 -36.23 8.79 9.09
CA PRO A 209 -37.06 9.72 8.34
C PRO A 209 -37.98 10.55 9.24
#